data_AF-A0A1C6E348-F1
#
_entry.id   AF-A0A1C6E348-F1
#
_cell.length_a   1.000
_cell.length_b   1.000
_cell.length_c   1.000
_cell.angle_alpha   90.00
_cell.angle_beta   90.00
_cell.angle_gamma   90.00
#
_symmetry.space_group_name_H-M   'P 1'
#
loop_
_entity.id
_entity.type
_entity.pdbx_description
1 polymer ?
#
loop_
_entity_poly.entity_id
_entity_poly.type
_entity_poly.pdbx_seq_one_letter_code
_entity_poly.pdbx_strand_id
1 'polypeptide(L)'
;MSKVTVVLDALIDVISNVRALADSLQVFADALTEIKAIDVQAIEVKEEPVAQIPEKTAKPKKEKAKTYTLEDVRGVLAEKSQNGLTAEVKGLITKYGGSKLSDIDPSQYAAIIKEAEVLGDE
;
A
#
# COMPACT_ATOMS: atom_id res chain seq x y z
N MET A 1 50.46 -23.45 -4.51
CA MET A 1 49.16 -23.44 -3.78
C MET A 1 48.37 -24.66 -4.21
N SER A 2 47.84 -25.45 -3.28
CA SER A 2 47.02 -26.62 -3.64
C SER A 2 45.65 -26.15 -4.11
N LYS A 3 44.97 -26.93 -4.97
CA LYS A 3 43.59 -26.60 -5.40
C LYS A 3 42.64 -26.47 -4.19
N VAL A 4 42.92 -27.20 -3.11
CA VAL A 4 42.16 -27.16 -1.86
C VAL A 4 42.26 -25.80 -1.17
N THR A 5 43.44 -25.18 -1.10
CA THR A 5 43.59 -23.84 -0.52
C THR A 5 42.78 -22.77 -1.27
N VAL A 6 42.77 -22.82 -2.61
CA VAL A 6 42.00 -21.86 -3.42
C VAL A 6 40.48 -21.98 -3.19
N VAL A 7 39.98 -23.21 -3.05
CA VAL A 7 38.56 -23.46 -2.76
C VAL A 7 38.20 -22.99 -1.35
N LEU A 8 39.11 -23.15 -0.38
CA LEU A 8 38.90 -22.72 0.99
C LEU A 8 38.87 -21.19 1.11
N ASP A 9 39.76 -20.50 0.40
CA ASP A 9 39.77 -19.04 0.32
C ASP A 9 38.47 -18.51 -0.32
N ALA A 10 38.04 -19.10 -1.44
CA ALA A 10 36.79 -18.74 -2.09
C ALA A 10 35.56 -18.94 -1.18
N LEU A 11 35.55 -19.99 -0.35
CA LEU A 11 34.48 -20.21 0.62
C LEU A 11 34.47 -19.15 1.72
N ILE A 12 35.65 -18.73 2.19
CA ILE A 12 35.79 -17.65 3.18
C ILE A 12 35.24 -16.34 2.60
N ASP A 13 35.56 -16.02 1.34
CA ASP A 13 35.06 -14.83 0.65
C ASP A 13 33.53 -14.84 0.56
N VAL A 14 32.94 -15.98 0.18
CA VAL A 14 31.48 -16.14 0.14
C VAL A 14 30.86 -15.90 1.52
N ILE A 15 31.42 -16.46 2.59
CA ILE A 15 30.93 -16.27 3.96
C ILE A 15 31.02 -14.79 4.37
N SER A 16 32.13 -14.13 4.03
CA SER A 16 32.33 -12.70 4.32
C SER A 16 31.27 -11.84 3.62
N ASN A 17 31.01 -12.12 2.34
CA ASN A 17 30.00 -11.39 1.56
C ASN A 17 28.58 -11.59 2.11
N VAL A 18 28.24 -12.82 2.53
CA VAL A 18 26.92 -13.09 3.15
C VAL A 18 26.74 -12.33 4.46
N ARG A 19 27.80 -12.20 5.27
CA ARG A 19 27.76 -11.38 6.49
C ARG A 19 27.58 -9.90 6.18
N ALA A 20 28.37 -9.36 5.25
CA ALA A 20 28.23 -7.96 4.83
C ALA A 20 26.84 -7.64 4.27
N LEU A 21 26.23 -8.60 3.55
CA LEU A 21 24.84 -8.47 3.09
C LEU A 21 23.85 -8.46 4.25
N ALA A 22 24.03 -9.35 5.24
CA ALA A 22 23.17 -9.38 6.44
C ALA A 22 23.26 -8.06 7.22
N ASP A 23 24.46 -7.50 7.40
CA ASP A 23 24.66 -6.21 8.05
C ASP A 23 23.98 -5.08 7.28
N SER A 24 24.07 -5.09 5.95
CA SER A 24 23.39 -4.10 5.09
C SER A 24 21.87 -4.18 5.19
N LEU A 25 21.32 -5.39 5.26
CA LEU A 25 19.88 -5.61 5.46
C LEU A 25 19.43 -5.16 6.86
N GLN A 26 20.27 -5.36 7.89
CA GLN A 26 19.97 -4.87 9.23
C GLN A 26 19.89 -3.34 9.25
N VAL A 27 20.87 -2.65 8.66
CA VAL A 27 20.86 -1.17 8.54
C VAL A 27 19.61 -0.69 7.79
N PHE A 28 19.21 -1.39 6.72
CA PHE A 28 18.00 -1.06 5.98
C PHE A 28 16.73 -1.29 6.82
N ALA A 29 16.67 -2.38 7.59
CA ALA A 29 15.56 -2.65 8.49
C ALA A 29 15.45 -1.58 9.58
N ASP A 30 16.58 -1.18 10.18
CA ASP A 30 16.63 -0.12 11.18
C ASP A 30 16.10 1.20 10.60
N ALA A 31 16.55 1.58 9.40
CA ALA A 31 16.05 2.76 8.69
C ALA A 31 14.52 2.70 8.42
N LEU A 32 13.99 1.53 8.06
CA LEU A 32 12.55 1.36 7.91
C LEU A 32 11.79 1.46 9.24
N THR A 33 12.37 0.99 10.34
CA THR A 33 11.77 1.16 11.67
C THR A 33 11.75 2.62 12.11
N GLU A 34 12.80 3.39 11.79
CA GLU A 34 12.82 4.84 12.03
C GLU A 34 11.78 5.57 11.19
N ILE A 35 11.64 5.24 9.89
CA ILE A 35 10.60 5.80 9.02
C ILE A 35 9.20 5.45 9.54
N LYS A 36 8.98 4.21 10.00
CA LYS A 36 7.72 3.79 10.63
C LYS A 36 7.44 4.57 11.91
N ALA A 37 8.46 4.85 12.73
CA ALA A 37 8.29 5.66 13.93
C ALA A 37 7.90 7.12 13.60
N ILE A 38 8.39 7.66 12.48
CA ILE A 38 8.01 8.99 11.98
C ILE A 38 6.55 9.01 11.50
N ASP A 39 6.08 7.97 10.81
CA ASP A 39 4.65 7.86 10.41
C ASP A 39 3.70 7.67 11.61
N VAL A 40 4.17 7.05 12.71
CA VAL A 40 3.38 6.91 13.94
C VAL A 40 3.32 8.22 14.75
N GLN A 41 4.34 9.08 14.67
CA GLN A 41 4.32 10.40 15.33
C GLN A 41 3.35 11.40 14.69
N ALA A 42 2.82 11.12 13.48
CA ALA A 42 1.68 11.86 12.91
C ALA A 42 0.32 11.43 13.50
N ILE A 43 0.28 10.40 14.37
CA ILE A 43 -0.94 9.85 15.01
C ILE A 43 -0.86 9.94 16.55
N GLU A 44 0.14 10.61 17.13
CA GLU A 44 0.14 10.91 18.57
C GLU A 44 -0.77 12.12 18.89
N VAL A 45 -2.09 11.93 18.73
CA VAL A 45 -3.05 12.52 19.66
C VAL A 45 -3.20 11.52 20.81
N LYS A 46 -2.29 11.65 21.77
CA LYS A 46 -2.49 11.45 23.22
C LYS A 46 -3.61 10.45 23.60
N GLU A 47 -3.28 9.17 23.70
CA GLU A 47 -4.09 8.23 24.48
C GLU A 47 -3.60 8.23 25.95
N GLU A 48 -4.35 8.90 26.83
CA GLU A 48 -4.40 8.54 28.24
C GLU A 48 -5.39 7.37 28.43
N PRO A 49 -5.11 6.40 29.31
CA PRO A 49 -5.79 5.12 29.33
C PRO A 49 -7.04 5.16 30.21
N VAL A 50 -8.22 4.86 29.68
CA VAL A 50 -9.34 4.40 30.52
C VAL A 50 -10.10 3.29 29.84
N ALA A 51 -10.07 2.14 30.52
CA ALA A 51 -10.75 0.92 30.17
C ALA A 51 -12.29 1.06 30.19
N GLN A 52 -12.92 0.10 29.51
CA GLN A 52 -14.30 -0.40 29.70
C GLN A 52 -15.43 0.29 28.91
N ILE A 53 -15.87 -0.43 27.87
CA ILE A 53 -17.24 -0.49 27.30
C ILE A 53 -18.27 -0.75 28.44
N PRO A 54 -19.51 -0.19 28.42
CA PRO A 54 -20.50 -0.49 27.37
C PRO A 54 -21.57 0.60 27.04
N GLU A 55 -22.34 0.30 25.99
CA GLU A 55 -23.69 0.79 25.63
C GLU A 55 -23.96 2.25 25.18
N LYS A 56 -24.27 2.36 23.88
CA LYS A 56 -25.53 2.90 23.31
C LYS A 56 -26.05 4.24 23.89
N THR A 57 -26.07 5.29 23.05
CA THR A 57 -27.30 5.91 22.48
C THR A 57 -27.00 7.20 21.69
N ALA A 58 -27.53 7.23 20.45
CA ALA A 58 -28.00 8.37 19.64
C ALA A 58 -27.05 9.46 19.09
N LYS A 59 -27.00 9.45 17.75
CA LYS A 59 -26.51 10.47 16.79
C LYS A 59 -27.22 11.84 16.89
N PRO A 60 -26.70 12.86 16.18
CA PRO A 60 -27.24 13.15 14.84
C PRO A 60 -26.17 13.18 13.71
N LYS A 61 -26.57 12.56 12.59
CA LYS A 61 -26.00 12.49 11.23
C LYS A 61 -24.89 13.49 10.85
N LYS A 62 -23.75 12.95 10.39
CA LYS A 62 -23.26 13.16 9.01
C LYS A 62 -22.99 11.78 8.39
N GLU A 63 -23.59 11.52 7.24
CA GLU A 63 -23.53 10.27 6.48
C GLU A 63 -22.06 9.87 6.22
N LYS A 64 -21.61 8.71 6.68
CA LYS A 64 -21.50 7.49 5.85
C LYS A 64 -21.12 7.76 4.37
N ALA A 65 -20.01 8.43 4.12
CA ALA A 65 -19.27 8.17 2.89
C ALA A 65 -18.56 6.82 3.08
N LYS A 66 -18.96 5.80 2.32
CA LYS A 66 -18.13 4.61 2.13
C LYS A 66 -16.84 5.08 1.46
N THR A 67 -15.82 5.38 2.25
CA THR A 67 -14.50 5.72 1.74
C THR A 67 -13.90 4.43 1.20
N TYR A 68 -14.05 4.20 -0.10
CA TYR A 68 -13.23 3.21 -0.79
C TYR A 68 -11.77 3.67 -0.69
N THR A 69 -10.84 2.76 -0.42
CA THR A 69 -9.43 3.11 -0.40
C THR A 69 -8.93 3.22 -1.85
N LEU A 70 -7.84 3.97 -2.06
CA LEU A 70 -7.17 4.02 -3.37
C LEU A 70 -6.77 2.63 -3.87
N GLU A 71 -6.52 1.70 -2.96
CA GLU A 71 -6.11 0.33 -3.23
C GLU A 71 -7.26 -0.49 -3.81
N ASP A 72 -8.46 -0.40 -3.22
CA ASP A 72 -9.64 -1.11 -3.71
C ASP A 72 -9.99 -0.68 -5.15
N VAL A 73 -9.97 0.63 -5.41
CA VAL A 73 -10.29 1.17 -6.74
C VAL A 73 -9.20 0.80 -7.74
N ARG A 74 -7.92 0.83 -7.35
CA ARG A 74 -6.82 0.35 -8.21
C ARG A 74 -6.96 -1.12 -8.54
N GLY A 75 -7.37 -1.95 -7.58
CA GLY A 75 -7.60 -3.38 -7.79
C GLY A 75 -8.67 -3.63 -8.86
N VAL A 76 -9.86 -3.04 -8.68
CA VAL A 76 -10.99 -3.20 -9.61
C VAL A 76 -10.64 -2.67 -11.01
N LEU A 77 -10.02 -1.50 -11.10
CA LEU A 77 -9.65 -0.92 -12.40
C LEU A 77 -8.49 -1.69 -13.06
N ALA A 78 -7.56 -2.24 -12.29
CA ALA A 78 -6.48 -3.07 -12.81
C ALA A 78 -7.02 -4.38 -13.38
N GLU A 79 -7.97 -5.02 -12.72
CA GLU A 79 -8.64 -6.23 -13.20
C GLU A 79 -9.37 -5.96 -14.53
N LYS A 80 -10.14 -4.88 -14.61
CA LYS A 80 -10.80 -4.46 -15.86
C LYS A 80 -9.81 -4.09 -16.96
N SER A 81 -8.70 -3.44 -16.61
CA SER A 81 -7.61 -3.17 -17.55
C SER A 81 -6.92 -4.45 -18.04
N GLN A 82 -6.78 -5.47 -17.20
CA GLN A 82 -6.23 -6.78 -17.61
C GLN A 82 -7.19 -7.52 -18.55
N ASN A 83 -8.50 -7.30 -18.41
CA ASN A 83 -9.51 -7.80 -19.34
C ASN A 83 -9.52 -7.06 -20.70
N GLY A 84 -8.57 -6.15 -20.94
CA GLY A 84 -8.44 -5.42 -22.21
C GLY A 84 -9.20 -4.09 -22.28
N LEU A 85 -9.92 -3.71 -21.21
CA LEU A 85 -10.73 -2.49 -21.16
C LEU A 85 -9.91 -1.26 -20.70
N THR A 86 -8.59 -1.26 -20.90
CA THR A 86 -7.68 -0.20 -20.43
C THR A 86 -8.05 1.19 -20.96
N ALA A 87 -8.54 1.26 -22.20
CA ALA A 87 -8.97 2.52 -22.81
C ALA A 87 -10.20 3.12 -22.10
N GLU A 88 -11.15 2.26 -21.74
CA GLU A 88 -12.37 2.64 -21.04
C GLU A 88 -12.09 3.01 -19.59
N VAL A 89 -11.24 2.24 -18.89
CA VAL A 89 -10.76 2.55 -17.54
C VAL A 89 -10.07 3.91 -17.50
N LYS A 90 -9.23 4.22 -18.50
CA LYS A 90 -8.57 5.53 -18.60
C LYS A 90 -9.56 6.65 -18.92
N GLY A 91 -10.53 6.38 -19.80
CA GLY A 91 -11.64 7.28 -20.11
C GLY A 91 -12.47 7.62 -18.86
N LEU A 92 -12.73 6.63 -18.02
CA LEU A 92 -13.43 6.78 -16.75
C LEU A 92 -12.65 7.69 -15.81
N ILE A 93 -11.36 7.43 -15.58
CA ILE A 93 -10.50 8.29 -14.75
C ILE A 93 -10.52 9.76 -15.25
N THR A 94 -10.42 9.97 -16.56
CA THR A 94 -10.48 11.31 -17.14
C THR A 94 -11.85 11.97 -17.05
N LYS A 95 -12.95 11.21 -17.13
CA LYS A 95 -14.33 11.69 -16.98
C LYS A 95 -14.58 12.24 -15.57
N TYR A 96 -13.94 11.63 -14.58
CA TYR A 96 -13.97 12.08 -13.19
C TYR A 96 -12.94 13.19 -12.88
N GLY A 97 -12.24 13.71 -13.91
CA GLY A 97 -11.38 14.89 -13.80
C GLY A 97 -9.96 14.63 -13.32
N GLY A 98 -9.56 13.38 -13.15
CA GLY A 98 -8.20 13.02 -12.75
C GLY A 98 -7.32 12.62 -13.94
N SER A 99 -6.02 12.94 -13.87
CA SER A 99 -5.03 12.28 -14.74
C SER A 99 -4.63 10.91 -14.18
N LYS A 100 -4.73 10.76 -12.85
CA LYS A 100 -4.49 9.52 -12.11
C LYS A 100 -5.59 9.35 -11.06
N LEU A 101 -5.81 8.11 -10.63
CA LEU A 101 -6.76 7.80 -9.54
C LEU A 101 -6.46 8.58 -8.25
N SER A 102 -5.17 8.90 -8.04
CA SER A 102 -4.68 9.71 -6.93
C SER A 102 -5.07 11.19 -7.00
N ASP A 103 -5.45 11.70 -8.17
CA ASP A 103 -5.92 13.08 -8.35
C ASP A 103 -7.44 13.20 -8.17
N ILE A 104 -8.14 12.07 -8.05
CA ILE A 104 -9.60 12.03 -7.92
C ILE A 104 -9.97 12.00 -6.44
N ASP A 105 -10.97 12.80 -6.07
CA ASP A 105 -11.52 12.82 -4.72
C ASP A 105 -12.02 11.43 -4.28
N PRO A 106 -11.70 10.98 -3.05
CA PRO A 106 -12.18 9.70 -2.52
C PRO A 106 -13.71 9.55 -2.50
N SER A 107 -14.43 10.67 -2.50
CA SER A 107 -15.89 10.72 -2.62
C SER A 107 -16.40 10.16 -3.96
N GLN A 108 -15.59 10.22 -5.02
CA GLN A 108 -15.93 9.76 -6.37
C GLN A 108 -15.54 8.30 -6.62
N TYR A 109 -14.71 7.70 -5.75
CA TYR A 109 -14.26 6.32 -5.90
C TYR A 109 -15.41 5.30 -5.91
N ALA A 110 -16.46 5.54 -5.12
CA ALA A 110 -17.65 4.71 -5.13
C ALA A 110 -18.38 4.72 -6.49
N ALA A 111 -18.35 5.84 -7.20
CA ALA A 111 -18.97 5.98 -8.51
C ALA A 111 -18.09 5.37 -9.60
N ILE A 112 -16.77 5.53 -9.48
CA ILE A 112 -15.77 4.92 -10.37
C ILE A 112 -15.82 3.40 -10.30
N ILE A 113 -15.89 2.79 -9.11
CA ILE A 113 -15.99 1.33 -8.98
C ILE A 113 -17.27 0.82 -9.64
N LYS A 114 -18.41 1.48 -9.42
CA LYS A 114 -19.68 1.07 -10.04
C LYS A 114 -19.65 1.20 -11.57
N GLU A 115 -19.10 2.28 -12.09
CA GLU A 115 -18.93 2.42 -13.54
C GLU A 115 -17.93 1.40 -14.09
N ALA A 116 -16.83 1.13 -13.38
CA ALA A 116 -15.85 0.12 -13.77
C ALA A 116 -16.42 -1.31 -13.72
N GLU A 117 -17.28 -1.63 -12.76
CA GLU A 117 -18.00 -2.92 -12.69
C GLU A 117 -18.86 -3.13 -13.94
N VAL A 118 -19.55 -2.08 -14.41
CA VAL A 118 -20.40 -2.12 -15.62
C VAL A 118 -19.58 -2.11 -16.93
N LEU A 119 -18.36 -1.54 -16.92
CA LEU A 119 -17.47 -1.60 -18.08
C LEU A 119 -17.04 -3.06 -18.34
N GLY A 120 -17.43 -3.60 -19.50
CA GLY A 120 -17.20 -4.98 -19.89
C GLY A 120 -18.36 -5.97 -19.66
N ASP A 121 -19.52 -5.52 -19.19
CA ASP A 121 -20.78 -6.30 -19.18
C ASP A 121 -21.58 -6.13 -20.49
N GLU A 122 -20.94 -5.73 -21.59
CA GLU A 122 -21.53 -5.62 -22.94
C GLU A 122 -20.96 -6.67 -23.90
#